data_AF-A0A852C2F0-F1
#
_entry.id   AF-A0A852C2F0-F1
#
_cell.length_a   1.000
_cell.length_b   1.000
_cell.length_c   1.000
_cell.angle_alpha   90.00
_cell.angle_beta   90.00
_cell.angle_gamma   90.00
#
_symmetry.space_group_name_H-M   'P 1'
#
loop_
_entity.id
_entity.type
_entity.pdbx_description
1 polymer ?
#
loop_
_entity_poly.entity_id
_entity_poly.type
_entity_poly.pdbx_seq_one_letter_code
_entity_poly.pdbx_strand_id
1 'polypeptide(L)'
;TLKKWISLTSFVGEAAVKKLQPESGQICAFAEVLPVAAGRYTRDRAEQRLPPVDAECRSYAEGMARLPRMEPIAGTQIRFTELPKQMYPDGATPEEITRHSMDLSYALEKVINQRYASQPLDLLAELQFAFICFLIGNVYDAFEHWKRLLNILCRSEDAIGKYPELYSSLISVLYHQLNEIPADFFVDIVSQDNFLTSTLQVFFSCTCSGAVDGTLRTKAEKFKAHLTKKFKWDFEAEPEDCAPVVVELPESLQVD
;
A
#
# COMPACT_ATOMS: atom_id res chain seq x y z
N THR A 1 9.80 -24.15 1.88
CA THR A 1 10.19 -25.00 3.04
C THR A 1 9.55 -24.44 4.30
N LEU A 2 9.33 -25.25 5.34
CA LEU A 2 8.67 -24.83 6.59
C LEU A 2 9.30 -23.56 7.21
N LYS A 3 10.64 -23.44 7.19
CA LYS A 3 11.35 -22.26 7.68
C LYS A 3 10.94 -20.96 6.97
N LYS A 4 10.79 -21.01 5.64
CA LYS A 4 10.32 -19.85 4.85
C LYS A 4 8.90 -19.46 5.24
N TRP A 5 8.01 -20.44 5.37
CA TRP A 5 6.63 -20.19 5.80
C TRP A 5 6.59 -19.51 7.17
N ILE A 6 7.36 -20.00 8.14
CA ILE A 6 7.48 -19.40 9.47
C ILE A 6 7.98 -17.95 9.37
N SER A 7 8.98 -17.68 8.55
CA SER A 7 9.50 -16.31 8.36
C SER A 7 8.48 -15.36 7.73
N LEU A 8 7.63 -15.85 6.81
CA LEU A 8 6.59 -15.03 6.17
C LEU A 8 5.36 -14.81 7.06
N THR A 9 5.15 -15.67 8.06
CA THR A 9 3.96 -15.68 8.92
C THR A 9 4.30 -15.49 10.40
N SER A 10 5.47 -14.93 10.71
CA SER A 10 5.99 -14.82 12.07
C SER A 10 5.09 -14.04 13.03
N PHE A 11 4.28 -13.11 12.53
CA PHE A 11 3.31 -12.32 13.28
C PHE A 11 1.87 -12.80 13.07
N VAL A 12 1.62 -13.70 12.11
CA VAL A 12 0.29 -14.20 11.78
C VAL A 12 -0.10 -15.33 12.72
N GLY A 13 -0.63 -14.96 13.89
CA GLY A 13 -1.23 -15.90 14.86
C GLY A 13 -2.71 -16.18 14.61
N GLU A 14 -3.28 -17.12 15.36
CA GLU A 14 -4.71 -17.48 15.27
C GLU A 14 -5.63 -16.27 15.51
N ALA A 15 -5.28 -15.39 16.45
CA ALA A 15 -6.04 -14.16 16.73
C ALA A 15 -6.03 -13.21 15.53
N ALA A 16 -4.89 -13.05 14.85
CA ALA A 16 -4.77 -12.22 13.66
C ALA A 16 -5.60 -12.80 12.51
N VAL A 17 -5.51 -14.11 12.26
CA VAL A 17 -6.31 -14.78 11.23
C VAL A 17 -7.80 -14.64 11.51
N LYS A 18 -8.25 -14.91 12.75
CA LYS A 18 -9.67 -14.75 13.12
C LYS A 18 -10.18 -13.34 12.94
N LYS A 19 -9.33 -12.32 13.15
CA LYS A 19 -9.69 -10.91 12.99
C LYS A 19 -9.75 -10.48 11.52
N LEU A 20 -8.83 -10.98 10.70
CA LEU A 20 -8.64 -10.54 9.31
C LEU A 20 -9.43 -11.37 8.29
N GLN A 21 -9.62 -12.66 8.53
CA GLN A 21 -10.31 -13.54 7.59
C GLN A 21 -11.75 -13.05 7.33
N PRO A 22 -12.29 -13.32 6.13
CA PRO A 22 -13.71 -13.10 5.84
C PRO A 22 -14.63 -13.85 6.81
N GLU A 23 -15.86 -13.39 6.97
CA GLU A 23 -16.89 -14.08 7.76
C GLU A 23 -17.26 -15.44 7.16
N SER A 24 -17.18 -15.55 5.82
CA SER A 24 -17.33 -16.82 5.10
C SER A 24 -16.24 -17.85 5.44
N GLY A 25 -15.11 -17.41 6.01
CA GLY A 25 -13.92 -18.24 6.23
C GLY A 25 -13.18 -18.62 4.94
N GLN A 26 -13.60 -18.10 3.78
CA GLN A 26 -13.02 -18.42 2.48
C GLN A 26 -12.40 -17.17 1.86
N ILE A 27 -11.18 -17.30 1.36
CA ILE A 27 -10.46 -16.26 0.63
C ILE A 27 -10.44 -16.65 -0.83
N CYS A 28 -10.99 -15.80 -1.69
CA CYS A 28 -11.10 -16.03 -3.13
C CYS A 28 -10.31 -14.95 -3.89
N ALA A 29 -9.64 -15.35 -4.98
CA ALA A 29 -8.89 -14.43 -5.83
C ALA A 29 -9.77 -13.32 -6.43
N PHE A 30 -11.02 -13.67 -6.74
CA PHE A 30 -12.02 -12.77 -7.30
C PHE A 30 -13.14 -12.55 -6.29
N ALA A 31 -13.50 -11.29 -6.07
CA ALA A 31 -14.65 -10.94 -5.26
C ALA A 31 -15.92 -11.47 -5.95
N GLU A 32 -16.69 -12.28 -5.22
CA GLU A 32 -18.01 -12.67 -5.65
C GLU A 32 -18.95 -11.46 -5.51
N VAL A 33 -19.59 -11.06 -6.61
CA VAL A 33 -20.44 -9.88 -6.67
C VAL A 33 -21.87 -10.24 -7.03
N LEU A 34 -22.81 -9.53 -6.44
CA LEU A 34 -24.23 -9.62 -6.74
C LEU A 34 -24.73 -8.31 -7.35
N PRO A 35 -25.66 -8.38 -8.31
CA PRO A 35 -26.27 -7.17 -8.85
C PRO A 35 -27.16 -6.52 -7.79
N VAL A 36 -27.04 -5.20 -7.64
CA VAL A 36 -27.84 -4.40 -6.69
C VAL A 36 -29.34 -4.51 -6.98
N ALA A 37 -29.69 -4.53 -8.26
CA ALA A 37 -31.05 -4.83 -8.72
C ALA A 37 -31.05 -6.21 -9.38
N ALA A 38 -31.92 -7.11 -8.90
CA ALA A 38 -32.03 -8.45 -9.45
C ALA A 38 -32.49 -8.37 -10.92
N GLY A 39 -31.62 -8.65 -11.90
CA GLY A 39 -32.00 -8.60 -13.33
C GLY A 39 -32.81 -9.81 -13.83
N ARG A 40 -33.50 -10.53 -12.93
CA ARG A 40 -34.11 -11.83 -13.20
C ARG A 40 -35.44 -11.71 -13.95
N TYR A 41 -36.21 -10.65 -13.72
CA TYR A 41 -37.50 -10.44 -14.35
C TYR A 41 -37.52 -9.18 -15.21
N THR A 42 -38.41 -9.16 -16.20
CA THR A 42 -38.59 -8.01 -17.10
C THR A 42 -39.00 -6.73 -16.36
N ARG A 43 -39.73 -6.85 -15.24
CA ARG A 43 -40.10 -5.71 -14.37
C ARG A 43 -38.88 -5.06 -13.73
N ASP A 44 -37.87 -5.83 -13.37
CA ASP A 44 -36.67 -5.33 -12.68
C ASP A 44 -35.81 -4.51 -13.65
N ARG A 45 -35.88 -4.81 -14.95
CA ARG A 45 -35.25 -4.01 -16.02
C ARG A 45 -35.97 -2.68 -16.25
N ALA A 46 -37.28 -2.63 -16.03
CA ALA A 46 -38.06 -1.40 -16.17
C ALA A 46 -37.72 -0.38 -15.06
N GLU A 47 -37.41 -0.86 -13.84
CA GLU A 47 -36.97 -0.01 -12.72
C GLU A 47 -35.59 0.61 -12.97
N GLN A 48 -34.72 -0.06 -13.74
CA GLN A 48 -33.37 0.43 -14.05
C GLN A 48 -33.35 1.62 -15.03
N ARG A 49 -34.49 1.96 -15.67
CA ARG A 49 -34.64 3.07 -16.63
C ARG A 49 -33.50 3.14 -17.68
N LEU A 50 -32.98 1.98 -18.09
CA LEU A 50 -31.91 1.92 -19.07
C LEU A 50 -32.44 2.38 -20.43
N PRO A 51 -31.68 3.21 -21.16
CA PRO A 51 -32.03 3.56 -22.54
C PRO A 51 -32.06 2.30 -23.44
N PRO A 52 -32.69 2.38 -24.62
CA PRO A 52 -32.73 1.28 -25.58
C PRO A 52 -31.32 0.72 -25.85
N VAL A 53 -31.22 -0.59 -26.05
CA VAL A 53 -29.94 -1.29 -26.30
C VAL A 53 -29.14 -0.67 -27.45
N ASP A 54 -29.84 -0.08 -28.42
CA ASP A 54 -29.26 0.47 -29.65
C ASP A 54 -28.91 1.96 -29.53
N ALA A 55 -29.16 2.59 -28.37
CA ALA A 55 -28.81 3.98 -28.16
C ALA A 55 -27.30 4.13 -27.95
N GLU A 56 -26.61 4.83 -28.84
CA GLU A 56 -25.19 5.16 -28.64
C GLU A 56 -24.98 5.93 -27.32
N CYS A 57 -23.86 5.64 -26.64
CA CYS A 57 -23.44 6.43 -25.48
C CYS A 57 -22.82 7.73 -25.98
N ARG A 58 -23.33 8.88 -25.53
CA ARG A 58 -22.79 10.19 -25.94
C ARG A 58 -21.54 10.57 -25.17
N SER A 59 -21.28 9.89 -24.06
CA SER A 59 -20.09 10.09 -23.22
C SER A 59 -19.70 8.82 -22.46
N TYR A 60 -18.45 8.78 -21.99
CA TYR A 60 -17.96 7.71 -21.12
C TYR A 60 -18.75 7.62 -19.80
N ALA A 61 -19.08 8.77 -19.19
CA ALA A 61 -19.85 8.84 -17.95
C ALA A 61 -21.26 8.23 -18.12
N GLU A 62 -21.89 8.50 -19.26
CA GLU A 62 -23.18 7.91 -19.61
C GLU A 62 -23.06 6.38 -19.81
N GLY A 63 -22.00 5.92 -20.48
CA GLY A 63 -21.72 4.49 -20.63
C GLY A 63 -21.55 3.78 -19.29
N MET A 64 -20.76 4.36 -18.37
CA MET A 64 -20.57 3.84 -17.01
C MET A 64 -21.87 3.82 -16.21
N ALA A 65 -22.71 4.85 -16.33
CA ALA A 65 -23.99 4.92 -15.63
C ALA A 65 -25.01 3.87 -16.10
N ARG A 66 -24.86 3.35 -17.34
CA ARG A 66 -25.71 2.29 -17.90
C ARG A 66 -25.29 0.88 -17.48
N LEU A 67 -24.10 0.68 -16.92
CA LEU A 67 -23.64 -0.64 -16.49
C LEU A 67 -24.42 -1.11 -15.25
N PRO A 68 -24.74 -2.42 -15.15
CA PRO A 68 -25.31 -2.97 -13.93
C PRO A 68 -24.41 -2.71 -12.73
N ARG A 69 -24.99 -2.15 -11.66
CA ARG A 69 -24.27 -1.98 -10.40
C ARG A 69 -24.12 -3.33 -9.72
N MET A 70 -22.89 -3.70 -9.42
CA MET A 70 -22.50 -4.94 -8.75
C MET A 70 -21.90 -4.59 -7.38
N GLU A 71 -22.34 -5.27 -6.34
CA GLU A 71 -21.79 -5.13 -4.99
C GLU A 71 -21.20 -6.47 -4.52
N PRO A 72 -20.03 -6.47 -3.86
CA PRO A 72 -19.47 -7.69 -3.30
C PRO A 72 -20.39 -8.31 -2.26
N ILE A 73 -20.43 -9.64 -2.20
CA ILE A 73 -21.21 -10.36 -1.21
C ILE A 73 -20.72 -10.01 0.20
N ALA A 74 -21.66 -9.63 1.08
CA ALA A 74 -21.33 -9.35 2.46
C ALA A 74 -20.70 -10.58 3.15
N GLY A 75 -19.63 -10.36 3.89
CA GLY A 75 -18.93 -11.43 4.61
C GLY A 75 -17.88 -12.20 3.79
N THR A 76 -17.73 -11.96 2.48
CA THR A 76 -16.65 -12.54 1.67
C THR A 76 -15.39 -11.67 1.60
N GLN A 77 -15.50 -10.40 2.01
CA GLN A 77 -14.38 -9.46 2.01
C GLN A 77 -13.41 -9.75 3.16
N ILE A 78 -12.11 -9.62 2.86
CA ILE A 78 -11.06 -9.65 3.88
C ILE A 78 -11.21 -8.42 4.77
N ARG A 79 -11.19 -8.61 6.09
CA ARG A 79 -11.47 -7.57 7.09
C ARG A 79 -10.21 -6.80 7.49
N PHE A 80 -9.51 -6.28 6.47
CA PHE A 80 -8.39 -5.37 6.64
C PHE A 80 -8.79 -4.10 7.38
N THR A 81 -7.81 -3.42 7.97
CA THR A 81 -8.01 -2.12 8.58
C THR A 81 -8.25 -1.07 7.52
N GLU A 82 -9.27 -0.23 7.70
CA GLU A 82 -9.53 0.86 6.76
C GLU A 82 -8.42 1.91 6.83
N LEU A 83 -7.58 1.92 5.80
CA LEU A 83 -6.51 2.90 5.71
C LEU A 83 -7.10 4.29 5.38
N PRO A 84 -6.69 5.35 6.09
CA PRO A 84 -7.23 6.69 5.89
C PRO A 84 -7.11 7.12 4.41
N LYS A 85 -8.13 7.81 3.89
CA LYS A 85 -8.05 8.44 2.55
C LYS A 85 -7.41 9.82 2.63
N GLN A 86 -7.65 10.53 3.73
CA GLN A 86 -7.05 11.81 4.04
C GLN A 86 -5.92 11.60 5.06
N MET A 87 -4.72 12.02 4.70
CA MET A 87 -3.50 11.85 5.51
C MET A 87 -3.31 12.96 6.56
N TYR A 88 -4.21 13.94 6.61
CA TYR A 88 -4.14 15.11 7.49
C TYR A 88 -5.44 15.28 8.31
N PRO A 89 -5.39 15.99 9.46
CA PRO A 89 -6.57 16.30 10.27
C PRO A 89 -7.64 17.10 9.53
N ASP A 90 -8.90 16.98 9.98
CA ASP A 90 -9.99 17.78 9.42
C ASP A 90 -9.81 19.26 9.79
N GLY A 91 -9.91 20.15 8.80
CA GLY A 91 -9.66 21.58 8.97
C GLY A 91 -8.19 21.97 9.05
N ALA A 92 -7.27 21.08 8.65
CA ALA A 92 -5.84 21.38 8.60
C ALA A 92 -5.52 22.59 7.72
N THR A 93 -4.60 23.43 8.20
CA THR A 93 -4.06 24.55 7.43
C THR A 93 -3.23 24.04 6.24
N PRO A 94 -3.00 24.85 5.18
CA PRO A 94 -2.15 24.42 4.04
C PRO A 94 -0.75 23.96 4.46
N GLU A 95 -0.18 24.59 5.49
CA GLU A 95 1.09 24.19 6.10
C GLU A 95 1.02 22.80 6.73
N GLU A 96 -0.02 22.53 7.54
CA GLU A 96 -0.24 21.22 8.15
C GLU A 96 -0.55 20.13 7.13
N ILE A 97 -1.30 20.45 6.07
CA ILE A 97 -1.55 19.54 4.95
C ILE A 97 -0.22 19.12 4.31
N THR A 98 0.67 20.09 4.07
CA THR A 98 1.99 19.83 3.48
C THR A 98 2.82 18.96 4.42
N ARG A 99 2.87 19.32 5.70
CA ARG A 99 3.59 18.56 6.73
C ARG A 99 3.13 17.10 6.79
N HIS A 100 1.82 16.87 6.90
CA HIS A 100 1.24 15.52 7.00
C HIS A 100 1.21 14.75 5.66
N SER A 101 1.49 15.41 4.53
CA SER A 101 1.68 14.75 3.24
C SER A 101 3.14 14.34 3.00
N MET A 102 4.09 15.09 3.57
CA MET A 102 5.50 14.71 3.59
C MET A 102 5.77 13.57 4.57
N ASP A 103 5.20 13.66 5.78
CA ASP A 103 5.29 12.63 6.82
C ASP A 103 3.91 12.02 7.15
N LEU A 104 3.77 10.72 6.86
CA LEU A 104 2.54 9.95 7.08
C LEU A 104 2.37 9.43 8.51
N SER A 105 3.22 9.86 9.45
CA SER A 105 3.18 9.43 10.86
C SER A 105 1.82 9.67 11.51
N TYR A 106 1.12 10.76 11.17
CA TYR A 106 -0.26 10.99 11.63
C TYR A 106 -1.24 9.93 11.12
N ALA A 107 -1.14 9.54 9.85
CA ALA A 107 -1.99 8.51 9.28
C ALA A 107 -1.69 7.14 9.89
N LEU A 108 -0.41 6.83 10.13
CA LEU A 108 0.01 5.60 10.81
C LEU A 108 -0.53 5.55 12.26
N GLU A 109 -0.42 6.65 13.00
CA GLU A 109 -1.01 6.76 14.34
C GLU A 109 -2.51 6.51 14.33
N LYS A 110 -3.24 7.05 13.35
CA LYS A 110 -4.68 6.81 13.22
C LYS A 110 -4.99 5.33 13.01
N VAL A 111 -4.22 4.64 12.16
CA VAL A 111 -4.35 3.19 11.91
C VAL A 111 -4.05 2.39 13.19
N ILE A 112 -2.96 2.71 13.88
CA ILE A 112 -2.58 2.05 15.13
C ILE A 112 -3.66 2.25 16.19
N ASN A 113 -4.11 3.48 16.41
CA ASN A 113 -5.10 3.79 17.44
C ASN A 113 -6.48 3.18 17.15
N GLN A 114 -6.85 2.98 15.88
CA GLN A 114 -8.13 2.38 15.51
C GLN A 114 -8.22 0.89 15.81
N ARG A 115 -7.14 0.12 15.57
CA ARG A 115 -7.20 -1.36 15.58
C ARG A 115 -6.10 -2.06 16.38
N TYR A 116 -5.04 -1.36 16.77
CA TYR A 116 -3.81 -1.93 17.33
C TYR A 116 -3.27 -1.17 18.54
N ALA A 117 -4.11 -0.33 19.19
CA ALA A 117 -3.69 0.52 20.30
C ALA A 117 -2.98 -0.23 21.42
N SER A 118 -3.40 -1.48 21.70
CA SER A 118 -2.78 -2.33 22.72
C SER A 118 -1.43 -2.93 22.28
N GLN A 119 -1.26 -3.20 20.99
CA GLN A 119 -0.07 -3.89 20.46
C GLN A 119 0.22 -3.45 19.02
N PRO A 120 1.03 -2.41 18.80
CA PRO A 120 1.35 -1.90 17.46
C PRO A 120 2.02 -2.93 16.53
N LEU A 121 2.73 -3.92 17.10
CA LEU A 121 3.36 -5.00 16.33
C LEU A 121 2.35 -5.86 15.56
N ASP A 122 1.09 -5.93 16.00
CA ASP A 122 0.03 -6.67 15.31
C ASP A 122 -0.29 -6.07 13.93
N LEU A 123 0.12 -4.82 13.67
CA LEU A 123 0.06 -4.22 12.33
C LEU A 123 0.91 -5.02 11.32
N LEU A 124 2.04 -5.59 11.77
CA LEU A 124 2.87 -6.46 10.92
C LEU A 124 2.19 -7.79 10.61
N ALA A 125 1.30 -8.26 11.49
CA ALA A 125 0.48 -9.44 11.20
C ALA A 125 -0.49 -9.16 10.04
N GLU A 126 -1.11 -7.98 10.00
CA GLU A 126 -1.97 -7.58 8.88
C GLU A 126 -1.15 -7.39 7.58
N LEU A 127 0.05 -6.79 7.67
CA LEU A 127 0.96 -6.67 6.53
C LEU A 127 1.38 -8.04 5.96
N GLN A 128 1.75 -8.99 6.82
CA GLN A 128 2.10 -10.35 6.41
C GLN A 128 0.90 -11.11 5.84
N PHE A 129 -0.26 -10.98 6.48
CA PHE A 129 -1.50 -11.61 6.01
C PHE A 129 -1.89 -11.11 4.63
N ALA A 130 -1.85 -9.79 4.40
CA ALA A 130 -2.09 -9.18 3.10
C ALA A 130 -1.13 -9.71 2.04
N PHE A 131 0.17 -9.77 2.36
CA PHE A 131 1.18 -10.32 1.46
C PHE A 131 0.91 -11.79 1.08
N ILE A 132 0.54 -12.63 2.05
CA ILE A 132 0.24 -14.06 1.79
C ILE A 132 -1.04 -14.21 0.95
N CYS A 133 -2.09 -13.46 1.25
CA CYS A 133 -3.34 -13.47 0.47
C CYS A 133 -3.09 -13.02 -0.97
N PHE A 134 -2.21 -12.04 -1.16
CA PHE A 134 -1.75 -11.62 -2.47
C PHE A 134 -0.94 -12.73 -3.16
N LEU A 135 0.17 -13.20 -2.56
CA LEU A 135 1.12 -14.09 -3.23
C LEU A 135 0.56 -15.48 -3.52
N ILE A 136 -0.23 -16.04 -2.60
CA ILE A 136 -0.78 -17.40 -2.72
C ILE A 136 -2.22 -17.37 -3.19
N GLY A 137 -3.02 -16.48 -2.62
CA GLY A 137 -4.44 -16.34 -2.94
C GLY A 137 -4.70 -15.59 -4.25
N ASN A 138 -3.68 -14.95 -4.84
CA ASN A 138 -3.81 -14.08 -6.01
C ASN A 138 -4.91 -13.01 -5.83
N VAL A 139 -5.10 -12.55 -4.59
CA VAL A 139 -6.11 -11.55 -4.25
C VAL A 139 -5.55 -10.16 -4.53
N TYR A 140 -6.08 -9.49 -5.55
CA TYR A 140 -5.61 -8.15 -5.93
C TYR A 140 -5.84 -7.10 -4.84
N ASP A 141 -6.98 -7.14 -4.14
CA ASP A 141 -7.26 -6.21 -3.04
C ASP A 141 -6.24 -6.33 -1.90
N ALA A 142 -5.72 -7.53 -1.66
CA ALA A 142 -4.67 -7.76 -0.66
C ALA A 142 -3.33 -7.16 -1.10
N PHE A 143 -3.04 -7.15 -2.40
CA PHE A 143 -1.86 -6.47 -2.96
C PHE A 143 -1.97 -4.96 -2.81
N GLU A 144 -3.11 -4.37 -3.17
CA GLU A 144 -3.35 -2.93 -3.01
C GLU A 144 -3.28 -2.52 -1.54
N HIS A 145 -3.83 -3.33 -0.63
CA HIS A 145 -3.74 -3.09 0.80
C HIS A 145 -2.29 -3.18 1.31
N TRP A 146 -1.55 -4.23 0.92
CA TRP A 146 -0.14 -4.39 1.27
C TRP A 146 0.70 -3.19 0.80
N LYS A 147 0.50 -2.76 -0.45
CA LYS A 147 1.16 -1.56 -1.03
C LYS A 147 0.87 -0.30 -0.23
N ARG A 148 -0.40 -0.02 0.06
CA ARG A 148 -0.83 1.19 0.78
C ARG A 148 -0.32 1.19 2.23
N LEU A 149 -0.39 0.04 2.91
CA LEU A 149 0.10 -0.08 4.29
C LEU A 149 1.62 0.07 4.35
N LEU A 150 2.34 -0.52 3.40
CA LEU A 150 3.79 -0.38 3.28
C LEU A 150 4.18 1.09 3.05
N ASN A 151 3.49 1.79 2.16
CA ASN A 151 3.72 3.21 1.90
C ASN A 151 3.53 4.07 3.16
N ILE A 152 2.49 3.81 3.96
CA ILE A 152 2.27 4.51 5.23
C ILE A 152 3.44 4.24 6.19
N LEU A 153 3.81 2.97 6.38
CA LEU A 153 4.90 2.59 7.28
C LEU A 153 6.23 3.24 6.89
N CYS A 154 6.59 3.19 5.62
CA CYS A 154 7.87 3.65 5.10
C CYS A 154 8.02 5.18 5.03
N ARG A 155 6.92 5.93 4.91
CA ARG A 155 6.91 7.40 4.86
C ARG A 155 6.53 8.06 6.19
N SER A 156 6.61 7.32 7.30
CA SER A 156 6.30 7.83 8.63
C SER A 156 7.59 8.07 9.42
N GLU A 157 8.24 9.22 9.24
CA GLU A 157 9.56 9.51 9.85
C GLU A 157 9.46 9.62 11.37
N ASP A 158 8.55 10.45 11.88
CA ASP A 158 8.36 10.62 13.33
C ASP A 158 8.02 9.30 14.04
N ALA A 159 7.30 8.41 13.36
CA ALA A 159 6.93 7.10 13.90
C ALA A 159 8.13 6.15 14.06
N ILE A 160 9.22 6.32 13.30
CA ILE A 160 10.43 5.48 13.42
C ILE A 160 11.04 5.61 14.81
N GLY A 161 11.13 6.85 15.31
CA GLY A 161 11.63 7.12 16.66
C GLY A 161 10.69 6.60 17.75
N LYS A 162 9.37 6.64 17.51
CA LYS A 162 8.35 6.22 18.48
C LYS A 162 8.20 4.70 18.61
N TYR A 163 8.38 3.95 17.51
CA TYR A 163 8.17 2.50 17.46
C TYR A 163 9.39 1.73 16.92
N PRO A 164 10.57 1.82 17.56
CA PRO A 164 11.81 1.21 17.03
C PRO A 164 11.70 -0.31 16.83
N GLU A 165 11.01 -1.01 17.74
CA GLU A 165 10.75 -2.46 17.63
C GLU A 165 9.89 -2.82 16.41
N LEU A 166 8.89 -1.98 16.08
CA LEU A 166 8.03 -2.16 14.92
C LEU A 166 8.84 -2.06 13.64
N TYR A 167 9.70 -1.06 13.52
CA TYR A 167 10.53 -0.84 12.33
C TYR A 167 11.66 -1.85 12.20
N SER A 168 12.28 -2.25 13.32
CA SER A 168 13.24 -3.36 13.32
C SER A 168 12.58 -4.63 12.81
N SER A 169 11.38 -4.95 13.29
CA SER A 169 10.61 -6.11 12.83
C SER A 169 10.16 -5.97 11.39
N LEU A 170 9.74 -4.78 10.95
CA LEU A 170 9.35 -4.48 9.58
C LEU A 170 10.47 -4.80 8.59
N ILE A 171 11.71 -4.38 8.87
CA ILE A 171 12.87 -4.71 8.00
C ILE A 171 13.02 -6.23 7.87
N SER A 172 12.88 -6.97 8.97
CA SER A 172 12.92 -8.44 8.94
C SER A 172 11.77 -9.03 8.12
N VAL A 173 10.54 -8.50 8.24
CA VAL A 173 9.39 -8.95 7.43
C VAL A 173 9.65 -8.71 5.94
N LEU A 174 10.02 -7.48 5.57
CA LEU A 174 10.26 -7.10 4.18
C LEU A 174 11.42 -7.88 3.55
N TYR A 175 12.48 -8.15 4.31
CA TYR A 175 13.57 -9.00 3.85
C TYR A 175 13.07 -10.37 3.39
N HIS A 176 12.19 -11.01 4.16
CA HIS A 176 11.67 -12.32 3.78
C HIS A 176 10.64 -12.23 2.65
N GLN A 177 9.74 -11.24 2.69
CA GLN A 177 8.72 -11.05 1.65
C GLN A 177 9.35 -10.82 0.27
N LEU A 178 10.25 -9.84 0.15
CA LEU A 178 10.90 -9.52 -1.13
C LEU A 178 11.77 -10.67 -1.65
N ASN A 179 12.28 -11.53 -0.77
CA ASN A 179 13.03 -12.71 -1.20
C ASN A 179 12.17 -13.80 -1.84
N GLU A 180 10.86 -13.80 -1.62
CA GLU A 180 9.92 -14.78 -2.16
C GLU A 180 9.14 -14.27 -3.39
N ILE A 181 9.16 -12.96 -3.65
CA ILE A 181 8.59 -12.41 -4.88
C ILE A 181 9.45 -12.85 -6.08
N PRO A 182 8.87 -13.49 -7.13
CA PRO A 182 9.60 -13.85 -8.34
C PRO A 182 10.20 -12.62 -9.05
N ALA A 183 11.35 -12.77 -9.69
CA ALA A 183 12.00 -11.67 -10.41
C ALA A 183 11.09 -11.06 -11.50
N ASP A 184 10.38 -11.92 -12.23
CA ASP A 184 9.47 -11.52 -13.33
C ASP A 184 8.26 -10.73 -12.82
N PHE A 185 7.84 -10.94 -11.56
CA PHE A 185 6.77 -10.17 -10.94
C PHE A 185 7.16 -8.69 -10.74
N PHE A 186 8.45 -8.41 -10.51
CA PHE A 186 8.99 -7.04 -10.48
C PHE A 186 9.18 -6.42 -11.87
N VAL A 187 8.89 -7.17 -12.94
CA VAL A 187 8.82 -6.59 -14.28
C VAL A 187 7.36 -6.20 -14.53
N ASP A 188 6.40 -7.12 -14.41
CA ASP A 188 5.03 -6.85 -14.89
C ASP A 188 4.16 -5.94 -13.99
N ILE A 189 4.35 -5.93 -12.67
CA ILE A 189 3.52 -5.16 -11.72
C ILE A 189 4.17 -3.83 -11.31
N VAL A 190 5.35 -3.60 -11.87
CA VAL A 190 6.34 -2.59 -11.48
C VAL A 190 6.83 -1.79 -12.71
N SER A 191 6.49 -2.22 -13.94
CA SER A 191 6.90 -1.58 -15.20
C SER A 191 6.38 -0.15 -15.40
N GLN A 192 5.53 0.38 -14.52
CA GLN A 192 5.15 1.80 -14.52
C GLN A 192 5.23 2.36 -13.11
N ASP A 193 6.41 2.80 -12.69
CA ASP A 193 6.75 3.21 -11.31
C ASP A 193 6.88 2.04 -10.33
N ASN A 194 8.13 1.63 -10.08
CA ASN A 194 8.43 0.70 -9.01
C ASN A 194 8.15 1.32 -7.65
N PHE A 195 6.91 1.19 -7.19
CA PHE A 195 6.50 1.75 -5.91
C PHE A 195 7.39 1.24 -4.77
N LEU A 196 7.95 0.02 -4.86
CA LEU A 196 8.82 -0.52 -3.81
C LEU A 196 10.15 0.22 -3.77
N THR A 197 10.76 0.55 -4.90
CA THR A 197 12.01 1.31 -4.89
C THR A 197 11.78 2.71 -4.35
N SER A 198 10.75 3.42 -4.80
CA SER A 198 10.45 4.76 -4.30
C SER A 198 10.07 4.77 -2.82
N THR A 199 9.22 3.82 -2.39
CA THR A 199 8.81 3.70 -0.98
C THR A 199 9.98 3.35 -0.07
N LEU A 200 10.84 2.40 -0.48
CA LEU A 200 12.01 2.00 0.31
C LEU A 200 13.12 3.05 0.26
N GLN A 201 13.26 3.80 -0.83
CA GLN A 201 14.17 4.95 -0.89
C GLN A 201 13.82 5.97 0.18
N VAL A 202 12.54 6.38 0.26
CA VAL A 202 12.07 7.29 1.32
C VAL A 202 12.32 6.68 2.70
N PHE A 203 12.02 5.40 2.90
CA PHE A 203 12.29 4.72 4.16
C PHE A 203 13.76 4.79 4.57
N PHE A 204 14.68 4.51 3.65
CA PHE A 204 16.11 4.57 3.94
C PHE A 204 16.56 5.99 4.28
N SER A 205 16.08 7.00 3.56
CA SER A 205 16.34 8.41 3.87
C SER A 205 15.86 8.77 5.28
N CYS A 206 14.64 8.37 5.67
CA CYS A 206 14.12 8.58 7.02
C CYS A 206 14.96 7.83 8.09
N THR A 207 15.43 6.61 7.81
CA THR A 207 16.27 5.87 8.78
C THR A 207 17.68 6.44 8.95
N CYS A 208 18.17 7.18 7.96
CA CYS A 208 19.45 7.89 8.01
C CYS A 208 19.36 9.20 8.81
N SER A 209 18.14 9.71 9.06
CA SER A 209 17.89 10.87 9.89
C SER A 209 18.46 10.67 11.31
N GLY A 210 18.90 11.77 11.94
CA GLY A 210 19.64 11.75 13.21
C GLY A 210 18.85 11.21 14.40
N ALA A 211 17.53 11.09 14.28
CA ALA A 211 16.61 10.66 15.34
C ALA A 211 16.54 9.14 15.56
N VAL A 212 17.20 8.34 14.72
CA VAL A 212 17.04 6.87 14.70
C VAL A 212 18.13 6.15 15.49
N ASP A 213 17.74 5.11 16.25
CA ASP A 213 18.66 4.24 16.99
C ASP A 213 19.73 3.61 16.08
N GLY A 214 20.96 3.54 16.57
CA GLY A 214 22.11 3.07 15.80
C GLY A 214 21.98 1.62 15.31
N THR A 215 21.28 0.76 16.08
CA THR A 215 21.04 -0.63 15.69
C THR A 215 20.06 -0.73 14.53
N LEU A 216 18.99 0.07 14.56
CA LEU A 216 17.99 0.15 13.50
C LEU A 216 18.61 0.70 12.22
N ARG A 217 19.41 1.77 12.32
CA ARG A 217 20.16 2.33 11.18
C ARG A 217 21.07 1.29 10.52
N THR A 218 21.88 0.59 11.30
CA THR A 218 22.76 -0.47 10.78
C THR A 218 21.97 -1.60 10.11
N LYS A 219 20.79 -1.94 10.66
CA LYS A 219 19.90 -2.96 10.08
C LYS A 219 19.31 -2.49 8.75
N ALA A 220 18.89 -1.22 8.66
CA ALA A 220 18.38 -0.61 7.44
C ALA A 220 19.47 -0.53 6.35
N GLU A 221 20.69 -0.13 6.68
CA GLU A 221 21.83 -0.09 5.75
C GLU A 221 22.16 -1.48 5.18
N LYS A 222 22.20 -2.51 6.04
CA LYS A 222 22.41 -3.90 5.59
C LYS A 222 21.29 -4.37 4.67
N PHE A 223 20.05 -3.97 4.97
CA PHE A 223 18.90 -4.30 4.15
C PHE A 223 18.96 -3.60 2.78
N LYS A 224 19.28 -2.30 2.76
CA LYS A 224 19.54 -1.52 1.53
C LYS A 224 20.60 -2.18 0.66
N ALA A 225 21.76 -2.51 1.24
CA ALA A 225 22.85 -3.16 0.53
C ALA A 225 22.45 -4.54 -0.04
N HIS A 226 21.64 -5.32 0.68
CA HIS A 226 21.11 -6.60 0.19
C HIS A 226 20.21 -6.40 -1.04
N LEU A 227 19.29 -5.43 -0.98
CA LEU A 227 18.37 -5.14 -2.07
C LEU A 227 19.11 -4.63 -3.32
N THR A 228 20.03 -3.68 -3.16
CA THR A 228 20.88 -3.19 -4.26
C THR A 228 21.70 -4.32 -4.88
N LYS A 229 22.26 -5.22 -4.07
CA LYS A 229 23.05 -6.35 -4.60
C LYS A 229 22.18 -7.36 -5.36
N LYS A 230 21.01 -7.71 -4.81
CA LYS A 230 20.14 -8.77 -5.33
C LYS A 230 19.31 -8.32 -6.53
N PHE A 231 18.69 -7.15 -6.44
CA PHE A 231 17.73 -6.64 -7.42
C PHE A 231 18.31 -5.56 -8.34
N LYS A 232 19.55 -5.12 -8.09
CA LYS A 232 20.19 -4.01 -8.84
C LYS A 232 19.43 -2.69 -8.73
N TRP A 233 18.67 -2.52 -7.64
CA TRP A 233 17.97 -1.27 -7.36
C TRP A 233 18.94 -0.20 -6.87
N ASP A 234 18.81 0.99 -7.45
CA ASP A 234 19.46 2.19 -6.98
C ASP A 234 18.51 2.96 -6.06
N PHE A 235 19.01 3.34 -4.90
CA PHE A 235 18.27 4.10 -3.89
C PHE A 235 18.96 5.44 -3.59
N GLU A 236 20.09 5.74 -4.25
CA GLU A 236 20.81 7.02 -4.15
C GLU A 236 20.50 7.94 -5.33
N ALA A 237 20.01 7.38 -6.45
CA ALA A 237 19.60 8.17 -7.60
C ALA A 237 18.42 9.08 -7.24
N GLU A 238 18.58 10.38 -7.46
CA GLU A 238 17.45 11.30 -7.43
C GLU A 238 16.57 11.06 -8.66
N PRO A 239 15.23 11.01 -8.51
CA PRO A 239 14.33 10.91 -9.65
C PRO A 239 14.56 12.08 -10.61
N GLU A 240 14.64 11.82 -11.93
CA GLU A 240 14.84 12.89 -12.92
C GLU A 240 13.76 13.99 -12.84
N ASP A 241 12.54 13.64 -12.42
CA ASP A 241 11.43 14.58 -12.19
C ASP A 241 11.67 15.57 -11.04
N CYS A 242 12.63 15.29 -10.16
CA CYS A 242 13.05 16.19 -9.07
C CYS A 242 14.29 17.02 -9.44
N ALA A 243 14.87 16.83 -10.64
CA ALA A 243 16.01 17.60 -11.08
C ALA A 243 15.62 19.07 -11.36
N PRO A 244 16.45 20.06 -10.98
CA PRO A 244 16.17 21.45 -11.27
C PRO A 244 16.15 21.66 -12.80
N VAL A 245 15.17 22.41 -13.29
CA VAL A 245 15.15 22.84 -14.70
C VAL A 245 16.33 23.78 -14.92
N VAL A 246 17.34 23.30 -15.63
CA VAL A 246 18.51 24.09 -16.00
C VAL A 246 18.12 25.06 -17.11
N VAL A 247 18.07 26.35 -16.79
CA VAL A 247 17.86 27.41 -17.78
C VAL A 247 19.23 27.93 -18.19
N GLU A 248 19.61 27.72 -19.45
CA GLU A 248 20.80 28.34 -20.02
C GLU A 248 20.58 29.86 -20.11
N LEU A 249 21.36 30.61 -19.33
CA LEU A 249 21.32 32.07 -19.40
C LEU A 249 22.07 32.53 -20.67
N PRO A 250 21.51 33.48 -21.44
CA PRO A 250 22.22 34.05 -22.57
C PRO A 250 23.51 34.75 -22.12
N GLU A 251 24.58 34.62 -22.91
CA GLU A 251 25.94 35.11 -22.62
C GLU A 251 26.01 36.63 -22.29
N SER A 252 24.96 37.39 -22.56
CA SER A 252 24.85 38.82 -22.27
C SER A 252 24.51 39.18 -20.81
N LEU A 253 24.34 38.19 -19.92
CA LEU A 253 24.05 38.38 -18.49
C LEU A 253 25.18 37.93 -17.56
N GLN A 254 26.41 37.76 -18.06
CA GLN A 254 27.58 37.73 -17.18
C GLN A 254 27.76 39.13 -16.58
N VAL A 255 27.17 39.35 -15.41
CA VAL A 255 27.39 40.55 -14.60
C VAL A 255 28.79 40.42 -13.99
N ASP A 256 29.63 41.43 -14.21
CA ASP A 256 30.92 41.64 -13.54
C ASP A 256 30.83 41.52 -12.01
#